data_AF-A0A894KEI5-F1
#
_entry.id   AF-A0A894KEI5-F1
#
_cell.length_a   1.000
_cell.length_b   1.000
_cell.length_c   1.000
_cell.angle_alpha   90.00
_cell.angle_beta   90.00
_cell.angle_gamma   90.00
#
_symmetry.space_group_name_H-M   'P 1'
#
loop_
_entity.id
_entity.type
_entity.pdbx_description
1 polymer ?
#
loop_
_entity_poly.entity_id
_entity_poly.type
_entity_poly.pdbx_seq_one_letter_code
_entity_poly.pdbx_strand_id
1 'polypeptide(L)' 'MMENPVKIVRYSHAISFPSGNVTNMQAMYGTREEVRKKAEEIAKKYGVEVKTID' A
#
# COMPACT_ATOMS: atom_id res chain seq x y z
N MET A 1 9.70 16.77 14.43
CA MET A 1 8.30 16.45 14.09
C MET A 1 8.15 14.94 14.18
N MET A 2 7.11 14.45 14.85
CA MET A 2 6.84 13.01 14.92
C MET A 2 6.29 12.53 13.57
N GLU A 3 6.67 11.33 13.15
CA GLU A 3 6.20 10.74 11.90
C GLU A 3 4.66 10.57 11.92
N ASN A 4 3.98 10.86 10.81
CA ASN A 4 2.55 10.57 10.69
C ASN A 4 2.33 9.04 10.78
N PRO A 5 1.52 8.52 11.71
CA PRO A 5 1.30 7.08 11.86
C PRO A 5 0.54 6.45 10.69
N VAL A 6 -0.08 7.25 9.82
CA VAL A 6 -0.81 6.79 8.63
C VAL A 6 -0.05 7.14 7.37
N LYS A 7 0.08 6.16 6.48
CA LYS A 7 0.66 6.31 5.15
C LYS A 7 -0.35 6.01 4.07
N ILE A 8 -0.29 6.77 2.97
CA ILE A 8 -1.07 6.48 1.78
C ILE A 8 -0.20 5.77 0.76
N VAL A 9 -0.57 4.53 0.42
CA VAL A 9 0.09 3.72 -0.60
C VAL A 9 -0.72 3.80 -1.90
N ARG A 10 -0.04 4.07 -3.02
CA ARG A 10 -0.63 3.97 -4.36
C ARG A 10 0.07 2.89 -5.18
N TYR A 11 -0.72 2.07 -5.87
CA TYR A 11 -0.25 1.01 -6.77
C TYR A 11 -0.42 1.40 -8.24
N SER A 12 0.29 0.71 -9.13
CA SER A 12 0.25 0.97 -10.58
C SER A 12 -1.12 0.72 -11.22
N HIS A 13 -1.86 -0.27 -10.71
CA HIS A 13 -3.19 -0.65 -11.18
C HIS A 13 -4.09 -1.00 -9.98
N ALA A 14 -5.41 -1.06 -10.21
CA ALA A 14 -6.35 -1.48 -9.18
C ALA A 14 -6.17 -2.97 -8.84
N ILE A 15 -6.21 -3.28 -7.55
CA ILE A 15 -6.15 -4.64 -7.01
C ILE A 15 -7.55 -5.06 -6.59
N SER A 16 -8.00 -6.21 -7.08
CA SER A 16 -9.21 -6.89 -6.61
C SER A 16 -8.87 -7.81 -5.43
N PHE A 17 -9.28 -7.42 -4.22
CA PHE A 17 -9.04 -8.18 -3.01
C PHE A 17 -10.12 -9.25 -2.78
N PRO A 18 -9.82 -10.35 -2.05
CA PRO A 18 -10.80 -11.41 -1.74
C PRO A 18 -12.05 -10.93 -1.02
N SER A 19 -12.01 -9.78 -0.35
CA SER A 19 -13.17 -9.16 0.29
C SER A 19 -14.18 -8.56 -0.71
N GLY A 20 -13.87 -8.56 -2.01
CA GLY A 20 -14.65 -7.89 -3.06
C GLY A 20 -14.27 -6.42 -3.29
N ASN A 21 -13.39 -5.85 -2.46
CA ASN A 21 -12.92 -4.48 -2.64
C ASN A 21 -11.96 -4.38 -3.83
N VAL A 22 -12.13 -3.35 -4.64
CA VAL A 22 -11.24 -3.02 -5.76
C VAL A 22 -10.67 -1.63 -5.55
N THR A 23 -9.35 -1.51 -5.42
CA THR A 23 -8.68 -0.21 -5.21
C THR A 23 -7.23 -0.27 -5.65
N ASN A 24 -6.69 0.86 -6.13
CA ASN A 24 -5.24 1.06 -6.32
C ASN A 24 -4.62 1.88 -5.18
N MET A 25 -5.38 2.23 -4.14
CA MET A 25 -4.93 3.07 -3.03
C MET A 25 -5.33 2.47 -1.68
N GLN A 26 -4.41 2.52 -0.71
CA GLN A 26 -4.65 2.03 0.65
C GLN A 26 -4.06 2.99 1.68
N ALA A 27 -4.83 3.28 2.73
CA ALA A 27 -4.30 3.90 3.94
C ALA A 27 -3.82 2.81 4.90
N MET A 28 -2.58 2.90 5.36
CA MET A 28 -1.97 1.91 6.25
C MET A 28 -1.38 2.59 7.50
N TYR A 29 -1.56 1.97 8.65
CA TYR A 29 -0.90 2.39 9.88
C TYR A 29 0.47 1.73 10.01
N GLY A 30 1.45 2.48 10.51
CA GLY A 30 2.80 2.00 10.82
C GLY A 30 3.88 3.02 10.46
N THR A 31 5.13 2.66 10.74
CA THR A 31 6.28 3.39 10.23
C THR A 31 6.35 3.29 8.71
N ARG A 32 7.02 4.25 8.06
CA ARG A 32 7.25 4.21 6.61
C ARG A 32 7.92 2.90 6.14
N GLU A 33 8.81 2.32 6.94
CA GLU A 33 9.51 1.08 6.62
C GLU A 33 8.57 -0.13 6.67
N GLU A 34 7.77 -0.27 7.72
CA GLU A 34 6.78 -1.34 7.85
C GLU A 34 5.74 -1.29 6.73
N VAL A 35 5.23 -0.08 6.44
CA VAL A 35 4.26 0.12 5.35
C VAL A 35 4.90 -0.21 4.01
N ARG A 36 6.15 0.20 3.77
CA ARG A 36 6.87 -0.11 2.52
C ARG A 36 6.98 -1.61 2.30
N LYS A 37 7.47 -2.34 3.30
CA LYS A 37 7.63 -3.80 3.20
C LYS A 37 6.28 -4.48 2.91
N LYS A 38 5.23 -4.11 3.65
CA LYS A 38 3.89 -4.66 3.44
C LYS A 38 3.34 -4.30 2.05
N ALA A 39 3.52 -3.07 1.59
CA ALA A 39 3.08 -2.62 0.28
C ALA A 39 3.78 -3.38 -0.85
N GLU A 40 5.09 -3.62 -0.74
CA GLU A 40 5.88 -4.39 -1.70
C GLU A 40 5.46 -5.87 -1.75
N GLU A 41 5.17 -6.48 -0.60
CA GLU A 41 4.63 -7.85 -0.54
C GLU A 41 3.27 -7.96 -1.23
N ILE A 42 2.37 -7.00 -0.99
CA ILE A 42 1.08 -6.92 -1.69
C ILE A 42 1.30 -6.72 -3.19
N ALA A 43 2.15 -5.76 -3.58
CA ALA A 43 2.42 -5.45 -4.97
C ALA A 43 2.93 -6.70 -5.73
N LYS A 44 3.90 -7.41 -5.14
CA LYS A 44 4.41 -8.68 -5.68
C LYS A 44 3.33 -9.75 -5.81
N LYS A 45 2.49 -9.92 -4.78
CA LYS A 45 1.40 -10.92 -4.76
C LYS A 45 0.39 -10.70 -5.89
N TYR A 46 0.10 -9.45 -6.22
CA TYR A 46 -0.93 -9.08 -7.21
C TYR A 46 -0.35 -8.65 -8.56
N GLY A 47 0.98 -8.72 -8.76
CA GLY A 47 1.62 -8.37 -10.03
C GLY A 47 1.51 -6.88 -10.38
N VAL A 48 1.53 -6.01 -9.37
CA VAL A 48 1.51 -4.55 -9.54
C VAL A 48 2.79 -3.92 -8.95
N GLU A 49 2.95 -2.61 -9.10
CA GLU A 49 4.07 -1.86 -8.54
C GLU A 49 3.59 -0.85 -7.51
N VAL A 50 4.40 -0.55 -6.49
CA VAL A 50 4.19 0.59 -5.60
C VAL A 50 4.66 1.86 -6.30
N LYS A 51 3.77 2.85 -6.47
CA LYS A 51 4.08 4.13 -7.10
C LYS A 51 4.45 5.21 -6.09
N THR A 52 3.71 5.31 -4.99
CA THR A 52 4.00 6.26 -3.91
C THR A 52 3.65 5.69 -2.55
N ILE A 53 4.38 6.16 -1.54
CA ILE A 53 4.07 6.01 -0.12
C ILE A 53 4.25 7.40 0.48
N ASP A 54 3.16 8.04 0.88
CA ASP A 54 3.18 9.37 1.49
C ASP A 54 3.01 9.28 3.01
#